data_AF-A0A8J4R755-F1
#
_entry.id   AF-A0A8J4R755-F1
#
_cell.length_a   1.000
_cell.length_b   1.000
_cell.length_c   1.000
_cell.angle_alpha   90.00
_cell.angle_beta   90.00
_cell.angle_gamma   90.00
#
_symmetry.space_group_name_H-M   'P 1'
#
loop_
_entity.id
_entity.type
_entity.pdbx_description
1 polymer ?
#
loop_
_entity_poly.entity_id
_entity_poly.type
_entity_poly.pdbx_seq_one_letter_code
_entity_poly.pdbx_strand_id
1 'polypeptide(L)'
;MTQLVNFQIAISLFLWLLLHVIVEGNSIPEVVQQNVTVGSSSSSPWLKKIMNQKQDPRSPGCGNRPWICRQGESRPGMRCCRNRCVDVFSDVNNCGLCGIRCPFTWQCCRGLCADTNINPFNCGKCGNRCPFGVLCFYGMCGYAQVFPPLPFPRPPPRPPFPFPPKPPRPQPWPRPPFPFPPKPQPWHPPHPPTMQ
;
A
#
# COMPACT_ATOMS: atom_id res chain seq x y z
N MET A 1 -64.82 -25.87 59.46
CA MET A 1 -63.83 -25.20 60.34
C MET A 1 -62.45 -25.80 60.19
N THR A 2 -62.24 -27.09 60.46
CA THR A 2 -60.92 -27.78 60.37
C THR A 2 -60.24 -27.72 59.00
N GLN A 3 -60.98 -27.87 57.90
CA GLN A 3 -60.40 -27.79 56.54
C GLN A 3 -59.89 -26.39 56.18
N LEU A 4 -60.53 -25.33 56.69
CA LEU A 4 -60.13 -23.94 56.45
C LEU A 4 -58.84 -23.59 57.22
N VAL A 5 -58.70 -24.17 58.43
CA VAL A 5 -57.51 -24.01 59.27
C VAL A 5 -56.32 -24.75 58.66
N ASN A 6 -56.51 -25.97 58.13
CA ASN A 6 -55.47 -26.72 57.44
C ASN A 6 -54.96 -25.99 56.19
N PHE A 7 -55.86 -25.36 55.42
CA PHE A 7 -55.50 -24.60 54.23
C PHE A 7 -54.68 -23.34 54.58
N GLN A 8 -55.02 -22.65 55.67
CA GLN A 8 -54.24 -21.50 56.14
C GLN A 8 -52.85 -21.87 56.66
N ILE A 9 -52.72 -23.01 57.34
CA ILE A 9 -51.41 -23.52 57.78
C ILE A 9 -50.53 -23.86 56.57
N ALA A 10 -51.09 -24.51 55.55
CA ALA A 10 -50.35 -24.85 54.33
C ALA A 10 -49.86 -23.60 53.57
N ILE A 11 -50.68 -22.55 53.45
CA ILE A 11 -50.29 -21.28 52.83
C ILE A 11 -49.17 -20.61 53.63
N SER A 12 -49.29 -20.58 54.96
CA SER A 12 -48.29 -19.96 55.84
C SER A 12 -46.93 -20.67 55.74
N LEU A 13 -46.92 -22.01 55.69
CA LEU A 13 -45.70 -22.79 55.51
C LEU A 13 -45.08 -22.58 54.12
N PHE A 14 -45.90 -22.48 53.08
CA PHE A 14 -45.41 -22.26 51.72
C PHE A 14 -44.81 -20.86 51.55
N LEU A 15 -45.45 -19.82 52.10
CA LEU A 15 -44.93 -18.46 52.11
C LEU A 15 -43.64 -18.34 52.93
N TRP A 16 -43.53 -19.06 54.05
CA TRP A 16 -42.31 -19.11 54.85
C TRP A 16 -41.16 -19.80 54.11
N LEU A 17 -41.43 -20.93 53.44
CA LEU A 17 -40.47 -21.62 52.57
C LEU A 17 -40.00 -20.73 51.42
N LEU A 18 -40.91 -20.02 50.74
CA LEU A 18 -40.55 -19.10 49.65
C LEU A 18 -39.67 -17.94 50.14
N LEU A 19 -39.93 -17.41 51.34
CA LEU A 19 -39.08 -16.37 51.93
C LEU A 19 -37.70 -16.91 52.31
N HIS A 20 -37.59 -18.12 52.86
CA HIS A 20 -36.30 -18.76 53.15
C HIS A 20 -35.47 -18.99 51.87
N VAL A 21 -36.10 -19.44 50.77
CA VAL A 21 -35.42 -19.63 49.48
C VAL A 21 -34.90 -18.31 48.89
N ILE A 22 -35.60 -17.19 49.09
CA ILE A 22 -35.14 -15.87 48.62
C ILE A 22 -33.99 -15.33 49.49
N VAL A 23 -33.96 -15.65 50.79
CA VAL A 23 -32.87 -15.27 51.70
C VAL A 23 -31.59 -16.06 51.41
N GLU A 24 -31.69 -17.33 51.03
CA GLU A 24 -30.54 -18.16 50.63
C GLU A 24 -30.09 -17.93 49.17
N GLY A 25 -30.98 -17.44 48.30
CA GLY A 25 -30.67 -17.16 46.89
C GLY A 25 -29.96 -15.83 46.61
N ASN A 26 -29.71 -14.99 47.63
CA ASN A 26 -29.13 -13.65 47.44
C ASN A 26 -27.91 -13.36 48.32
N SER A 27 -27.13 -14.38 48.66
CA SER A 27 -25.79 -14.23 49.21
C SER A 27 -24.74 -14.47 48.12
N ILE A 28 -24.51 -13.44 47.28
CA ILE A 28 -23.18 -13.26 46.68
C ILE A 28 -22.30 -12.71 47.80
N PRO A 29 -21.26 -13.44 48.27
CA PRO A 29 -20.32 -12.88 49.21
C PRO A 29 -19.35 -11.99 48.42
N GLU A 30 -19.58 -10.68 48.44
CA GLU A 30 -18.56 -9.70 48.10
C GLU A 30 -17.71 -9.42 49.35
N VAL A 31 -16.95 -10.41 49.84
CA VAL A 31 -15.80 -10.18 50.75
C VAL A 31 -14.73 -11.26 50.55
N VAL A 32 -13.73 -10.96 49.73
CA VAL A 32 -12.33 -11.31 50.03
C VAL A 32 -11.51 -10.02 49.96
N GLN A 33 -11.63 -9.20 50.99
CA GLN A 33 -10.48 -8.46 51.54
C GLN A 33 -9.81 -9.45 52.52
N GLN A 34 -8.50 -9.68 52.61
CA GLN A 34 -7.30 -8.98 52.23
C GLN A 34 -6.12 -9.96 52.33
N ASN A 35 -5.21 -9.93 51.37
CA ASN A 35 -3.77 -10.09 51.59
C ASN A 35 -2.99 -9.73 50.32
N VAL A 36 -3.30 -8.58 49.72
CA VAL A 36 -2.26 -7.87 48.96
C VAL A 36 -1.39 -7.21 50.02
N THR A 37 -0.23 -7.83 50.24
CA THR A 37 0.91 -7.26 50.93
C THR A 37 0.89 -5.74 50.89
N VAL A 38 1.04 -5.12 52.06
CA VAL A 38 1.48 -3.72 52.22
C VAL A 38 2.84 -3.61 51.54
N GLY A 39 2.83 -3.50 50.23
CA GLY A 39 3.92 -3.07 49.40
C GLY A 39 3.71 -1.59 49.15
N SER A 40 4.26 -0.77 50.04
CA SER A 40 4.53 0.64 49.75
C SER A 40 4.99 0.79 48.31
N SER A 41 4.20 1.46 47.47
CA SER A 41 4.74 2.05 46.26
C SER A 41 3.80 3.14 45.77
N SER A 42 4.17 4.37 46.12
CA SER A 42 3.77 5.62 45.49
C SER A 42 3.45 5.45 44.01
N SER A 43 2.19 5.18 43.69
CA SER A 43 1.74 5.18 42.31
C SER A 43 1.60 6.64 41.93
N SER A 44 2.49 7.10 41.05
CA SER A 44 2.55 8.50 40.63
C SER A 44 1.18 8.99 40.17
N PRO A 45 0.84 10.28 40.37
CA PRO A 45 -0.38 10.88 39.82
C PRO A 45 -0.54 10.63 38.32
N TRP A 46 0.59 10.43 37.62
CA TRP A 46 0.66 10.03 36.22
C TRP A 46 0.15 8.60 35.98
N LEU A 47 0.52 7.63 36.82
CA LEU A 47 0.05 6.25 36.72
C LEU A 47 -1.48 6.14 36.87
N LYS A 48 -2.05 6.88 37.83
CA LYS A 48 -3.51 6.98 38.00
C LYS A 48 -4.17 7.67 36.80
N LYS A 49 -3.52 8.65 36.18
CA LYS A 49 -4.03 9.32 34.97
C LYS A 49 -4.02 8.41 33.75
N ILE A 50 -3.16 7.40 33.67
CA ILE A 50 -3.15 6.43 32.55
C ILE A 50 -4.18 5.31 32.76
N MET A 51 -4.53 5.03 34.02
CA MET A 51 -5.59 4.09 34.38
C MET A 51 -6.99 4.73 34.34
N ASN A 52 -7.09 6.05 34.59
CA ASN A 52 -8.34 6.84 34.55
C ASN A 52 -8.51 7.70 33.28
N GLN A 53 -7.48 7.83 32.45
CA GLN A 53 -7.70 8.08 31.04
C GLN A 53 -8.50 6.87 30.61
N LYS A 54 -9.72 7.10 30.11
CA LYS A 54 -10.44 6.15 29.29
C LYS A 54 -9.44 5.69 28.23
N GLN A 55 -8.69 4.64 28.54
CA GLN A 55 -7.87 3.91 27.60
C GLN A 55 -8.89 3.58 26.53
N ASP A 56 -8.72 4.14 25.33
CA ASP A 56 -9.61 3.81 24.23
C ASP A 56 -9.49 2.29 24.08
N PRO A 57 -10.47 1.50 24.59
CA PRO A 57 -10.17 0.17 25.10
C PRO A 57 -10.25 -0.79 23.92
N ARG A 58 -9.25 -0.71 23.04
CA ARG A 58 -9.36 -1.05 21.61
C ARG A 58 -10.47 -0.20 21.00
N SER A 59 -10.15 0.70 20.08
CA SER A 59 -11.18 1.26 19.19
C SER A 59 -12.07 0.09 18.75
N PRO A 60 -13.40 0.15 18.94
CA PRO A 60 -14.28 -0.93 18.48
C PRO A 60 -13.91 -1.10 17.02
N GLY A 61 -13.29 -2.23 16.69
CA GLY A 61 -12.83 -2.45 15.33
C GLY A 61 -14.03 -2.33 14.39
N CYS A 62 -13.77 -2.27 13.10
CA CYS A 62 -14.84 -2.03 12.14
C CYS A 62 -15.82 -3.21 11.98
N GLY A 63 -15.66 -4.32 12.70
CA GLY A 63 -16.43 -5.56 12.54
C GLY A 63 -17.92 -5.37 12.71
N ASN A 64 -18.34 -4.62 13.74
CA ASN A 64 -19.76 -4.31 13.96
C ASN A 64 -20.20 -3.01 13.27
N ARG A 65 -19.24 -2.21 12.75
CA ARG A 65 -19.50 -0.91 12.11
C ARG A 65 -18.61 -0.71 10.87
N PRO A 66 -18.79 -1.48 9.77
CA PRO A 66 -17.87 -1.44 8.63
C PRO A 66 -17.78 -0.07 7.93
N TRP A 67 -18.82 0.74 8.05
CA TRP A 67 -18.87 2.09 7.46
C TRP A 67 -17.90 3.06 8.13
N ILE A 68 -17.44 2.81 9.35
CA ILE A 68 -16.49 3.70 10.05
C ILE A 68 -15.17 3.85 9.29
N CYS A 69 -14.76 2.82 8.54
CA CYS A 69 -13.57 2.88 7.70
C CYS A 69 -13.69 3.86 6.53
N ARG A 70 -14.93 4.22 6.17
CA ARG A 70 -15.24 5.15 5.07
C ARG A 70 -15.63 6.54 5.59
N GLN A 71 -15.64 6.75 6.91
CA GLN A 71 -16.17 7.96 7.54
C GLN A 71 -14.99 8.87 7.93
N GLY A 72 -14.57 9.77 7.03
CA GLY A 72 -13.48 10.73 7.24
C GLY A 72 -12.97 11.37 5.94
N GLU A 73 -12.00 12.30 6.06
CA GLU A 73 -11.28 12.89 4.92
C GLU A 73 -10.59 11.78 4.13
N SER A 74 -11.26 11.44 3.03
CA SER A 74 -11.26 10.10 2.45
C SER A 74 -9.99 9.82 1.68
N ARG A 75 -9.23 8.82 2.15
CA ARG A 75 -8.61 7.90 1.21
C ARG A 75 -9.73 7.01 0.66
N PRO A 76 -10.14 7.18 -0.61
CA PRO A 76 -11.05 6.21 -1.22
C PRO A 76 -10.39 4.83 -1.19
N GLY A 77 -11.15 3.78 -0.88
CA GLY A 77 -10.64 2.41 -0.84
C GLY A 77 -10.52 1.79 0.55
N MET A 78 -10.82 2.51 1.63
CA MET A 78 -10.81 1.90 2.97
C MET A 78 -11.99 0.94 3.16
N ARG A 79 -11.70 -0.31 3.51
CA ARG A 79 -12.70 -1.33 3.85
C ARG A 79 -12.38 -1.99 5.18
N CYS A 80 -13.42 -2.54 5.80
CA CYS A 80 -13.24 -3.36 6.97
C CYS A 80 -12.82 -4.77 6.57
N CYS A 81 -11.59 -5.18 6.94
CA CYS A 81 -11.10 -6.53 6.78
C CYS A 81 -10.64 -7.06 8.15
N ARG A 82 -11.23 -8.18 8.61
CA ARG A 82 -10.90 -8.83 9.90
C ARG A 82 -10.88 -7.85 11.08
N ASN A 83 -11.95 -7.06 11.23
CA ASN A 83 -12.11 -6.06 12.29
C ASN A 83 -11.12 -4.88 12.25
N ARG A 84 -10.40 -4.69 11.13
CA ARG A 84 -9.49 -3.55 10.91
C ARG A 84 -9.80 -2.83 9.61
N CYS A 85 -9.64 -1.51 9.59
CA CYS A 85 -9.72 -0.73 8.37
C CYS A 85 -8.42 -0.88 7.57
N VAL A 86 -8.53 -1.37 6.34
CA VAL A 86 -7.40 -1.54 5.41
C VAL A 86 -7.67 -0.80 4.12
N ASP A 87 -6.62 -0.31 3.48
CA ASP A 87 -6.70 0.35 2.17
C ASP A 87 -6.64 -0.70 1.06
N VAL A 88 -7.78 -1.01 0.45
CA VAL A 88 -7.81 -1.99 -0.63
C VAL A 88 -7.20 -1.47 -1.94
N PHE A 89 -6.82 -0.19 -2.03
CA PHE A 89 -6.25 0.37 -3.24
C PHE A 89 -4.73 0.31 -3.30
N SER A 90 -4.07 0.08 -2.16
CA SER A 90 -2.61 0.06 -2.05
C SER A 90 -2.07 -1.17 -1.30
N ASP A 91 -2.90 -1.85 -0.49
CA ASP A 91 -2.46 -3.05 0.24
C ASP A 91 -2.33 -4.26 -0.69
N VAL A 92 -1.10 -4.75 -0.83
CA VAL A 92 -0.74 -5.93 -1.63
C VAL A 92 -1.45 -7.21 -1.17
N ASN A 93 -1.89 -7.30 0.09
CA ASN A 93 -2.58 -8.46 0.63
C ASN A 93 -4.11 -8.34 0.64
N ASN A 94 -4.64 -7.16 0.31
CA ASN A 94 -6.08 -6.87 0.29
C ASN A 94 -6.47 -6.07 -0.96
N CYS A 95 -5.86 -6.36 -2.11
CA CYS A 95 -5.98 -5.55 -3.30
C CYS A 95 -7.37 -5.68 -3.94
N GLY A 96 -8.09 -4.57 -4.00
CA GLY A 96 -9.48 -4.48 -4.46
C GLY A 96 -10.49 -4.94 -3.41
N LEU A 97 -10.23 -6.09 -2.78
CA LEU A 97 -11.06 -6.73 -1.76
C LEU A 97 -10.20 -7.41 -0.68
N CYS A 98 -10.81 -7.65 0.49
CA CYS A 98 -10.16 -8.33 1.61
C CYS A 98 -9.61 -9.70 1.21
N GLY A 99 -8.36 -9.99 1.56
CA GLY A 99 -7.72 -11.28 1.35
C GLY A 99 -7.26 -11.56 -0.08
N ILE A 100 -7.49 -10.65 -1.04
CA ILE A 100 -6.90 -10.76 -2.38
C ILE A 100 -5.46 -10.29 -2.31
N ARG A 101 -4.53 -11.24 -2.49
CA ARG A 101 -3.10 -10.96 -2.52
C ARG A 101 -2.60 -10.87 -3.95
N CYS A 102 -1.81 -9.85 -4.25
CA CYS A 102 -1.16 -9.76 -5.55
C CYS A 102 -0.08 -10.84 -5.73
N PRO A 103 0.17 -11.27 -6.98
CA PRO A 103 1.28 -12.16 -7.30
C PRO A 103 2.63 -11.63 -6.80
N PHE A 104 3.61 -12.52 -6.72
CA PHE A 104 4.97 -12.13 -6.36
C PHE A 104 5.49 -11.03 -7.30
N THR A 105 6.22 -10.05 -6.73
CA THR A 105 6.70 -8.80 -7.34
C THR A 105 5.66 -7.78 -7.83
N TRP A 106 4.37 -8.11 -7.82
CA TRP A 106 3.33 -7.18 -8.28
C TRP A 106 2.91 -6.21 -7.16
N GLN A 107 2.47 -5.01 -7.54
CA GLN A 107 1.96 -4.01 -6.62
C GLN A 107 0.44 -3.88 -6.74
N CYS A 108 -0.22 -3.49 -5.64
CA CYS A 108 -1.62 -3.10 -5.70
C CYS A 108 -1.73 -1.64 -6.14
N CYS A 109 -2.22 -1.42 -7.36
CA CYS A 109 -2.41 -0.10 -7.93
C CYS A 109 -3.90 0.16 -8.13
N ARG A 110 -4.48 1.02 -7.28
CA ARG A 110 -5.90 1.41 -7.35
C ARG A 110 -6.85 0.20 -7.27
N GLY A 111 -6.48 -0.79 -6.48
CA GLY A 111 -7.28 -2.01 -6.26
C GLY A 111 -7.11 -3.08 -7.32
N LEU A 112 -6.13 -2.93 -8.22
CA LEU A 112 -5.76 -3.91 -9.22
C LEU A 112 -4.29 -4.28 -9.07
N CYS A 113 -3.99 -5.57 -9.11
CA CYS A 113 -2.61 -6.02 -9.12
C CYS A 113 -1.96 -5.71 -10.47
N ALA A 114 -0.83 -5.02 -10.44
CA ALA A 114 -0.07 -4.64 -11.62
C ALA A 114 1.41 -4.99 -11.45
N ASP A 115 2.01 -5.58 -12.49
CA ASP A 115 3.45 -5.73 -12.57
C ASP A 115 4.09 -4.41 -12.96
N THR A 116 4.71 -3.73 -11.99
CA THR A 116 5.35 -2.44 -12.22
C THR A 116 6.60 -2.56 -13.09
N ASN A 117 7.11 -3.77 -13.36
CA ASN A 117 8.29 -3.94 -14.20
C ASN A 117 8.01 -3.82 -15.69
N ILE A 118 6.79 -4.13 -16.11
CA ILE A 118 6.40 -4.23 -17.53
C ILE A 118 5.14 -3.45 -17.87
N ASN A 119 4.33 -3.06 -16.88
CA ASN A 119 3.08 -2.34 -17.14
C ASN A 119 3.38 -0.87 -17.50
N PRO A 120 3.08 -0.42 -18.74
CA PRO A 120 3.36 0.94 -19.17
C PRO A 120 2.51 2.00 -18.47
N PHE A 121 1.45 1.64 -17.75
CA PHE A 121 0.60 2.55 -16.97
C PHE A 121 1.00 2.63 -15.49
N ASN A 122 1.87 1.73 -15.02
CA ASN A 122 2.31 1.64 -13.62
C ASN A 122 3.83 1.35 -13.53
N CYS A 123 4.62 1.94 -14.42
CA CYS A 123 6.02 1.56 -14.60
C CYS A 123 6.87 2.01 -13.41
N GLY A 124 7.50 1.06 -12.70
CA GLY A 124 8.29 1.30 -11.48
C GLY A 124 7.46 1.65 -10.23
N LYS A 125 6.34 2.34 -10.41
CA LYS A 125 5.38 2.70 -9.35
C LYS A 125 3.96 2.86 -9.90
N CYS A 126 2.96 2.69 -9.04
CA CYS A 126 1.56 2.89 -9.40
C CYS A 126 1.29 4.29 -9.99
N GLY A 127 0.53 4.33 -11.09
CA GLY A 127 0.16 5.56 -11.79
C GLY A 127 1.26 6.21 -12.62
N ASN A 128 2.48 5.63 -12.68
CA ASN A 128 3.53 6.13 -13.55
C ASN A 128 3.34 5.61 -14.98
N ARG A 129 2.84 6.48 -15.85
CA ARG A 129 2.59 6.17 -17.26
C ARG A 129 3.80 6.53 -18.12
N CYS A 130 4.30 5.57 -18.91
CA CYS A 130 5.32 5.85 -19.90
C CYS A 130 4.76 6.69 -21.07
N PRO A 131 5.61 7.49 -21.74
CA PRO A 131 5.20 8.22 -22.94
C PRO A 131 4.62 7.28 -24.02
N PHE A 132 3.82 7.83 -24.92
CA PHE A 132 3.22 7.05 -25.99
C PHE A 132 4.30 6.35 -26.84
N GLY A 133 4.13 5.04 -27.07
CA GLY A 133 5.09 4.22 -27.81
C GLY A 133 6.34 3.81 -27.04
N VAL A 134 6.49 4.21 -25.78
CA VAL A 134 7.64 3.83 -24.92
C VAL A 134 7.27 2.62 -24.06
N LEU A 135 8.08 1.56 -24.14
CA LEU A 135 7.86 0.36 -23.32
C LEU A 135 8.33 0.60 -21.88
N CYS A 136 7.70 -0.12 -20.95
CA CYS A 136 8.20 -0.28 -19.58
C CYS A 136 9.02 -1.56 -19.51
N PHE A 137 10.26 -1.47 -19.03
CA PHE A 137 11.10 -2.65 -18.81
C PHE A 137 11.93 -2.45 -17.54
N TYR A 138 11.98 -3.47 -16.67
CA TYR A 138 12.57 -3.40 -15.33
C TYR A 138 12.11 -2.18 -14.50
N GLY A 139 10.87 -1.74 -14.70
CA GLY A 139 10.31 -0.59 -13.97
C GLY A 139 10.78 0.77 -14.46
N MET A 140 11.41 0.82 -15.63
CA MET A 140 11.89 2.04 -16.26
C MET A 140 11.28 2.22 -17.65
N CYS A 141 10.74 3.41 -17.90
CA CYS A 141 10.29 3.79 -19.24
C CYS A 141 11.50 3.99 -20.15
N GLY A 142 11.50 3.38 -21.33
CA GLY A 142 12.56 3.62 -22.32
C GLY A 142 13.83 2.80 -22.11
N TYR A 143 13.87 1.89 -21.14
CA TYR A 143 15.07 1.09 -20.87
C TYR A 143 15.48 0.29 -22.11
N ALA A 144 16.73 0.51 -22.57
CA ALA A 144 17.33 -0.05 -23.78
C ALA A 144 16.58 0.22 -25.10
N GLN A 145 15.71 1.23 -25.13
CA GLN A 145 14.98 1.61 -26.35
C GLN A 145 15.80 2.60 -27.18
N VAL A 146 15.80 2.40 -28.49
CA VAL A 146 16.38 3.36 -29.43
C VAL A 146 15.39 4.52 -29.56
N PHE A 147 15.81 5.73 -29.21
CA PHE A 147 15.01 6.94 -29.36
C PHE A 147 15.22 7.53 -30.76
N PRO A 148 14.15 7.93 -31.48
CA PRO A 148 12.73 7.83 -31.14
C PRO A 148 12.17 6.41 -31.30
N PRO A 149 11.12 6.02 -30.54
CA PRO A 149 10.46 4.73 -30.70
C PRO A 149 9.96 4.60 -32.13
N LEU A 150 10.52 3.65 -32.88
CA LEU A 150 10.05 3.38 -34.23
C LEU A 150 8.57 2.98 -34.16
N PRO A 151 7.70 3.56 -35.01
CA PRO A 151 6.27 3.24 -35.02
C PRO A 151 5.98 1.76 -35.37
N PHE A 152 7.01 1.03 -35.79
CA PHE A 152 6.93 -0.39 -36.13
C PHE A 152 7.95 -1.18 -35.32
N PRO A 153 7.58 -2.38 -34.79
CA PRO A 153 8.55 -3.34 -34.30
C PRO A 153 9.60 -3.57 -35.38
N ARG A 154 10.90 -3.54 -35.03
CA ARG A 154 11.92 -3.96 -35.99
C ARG A 154 11.58 -5.38 -36.45
N PRO A 155 11.50 -5.65 -37.76
CA PRO A 155 11.32 -7.01 -38.23
C PRO A 155 12.42 -7.89 -37.62
N PRO A 156 12.12 -9.15 -37.27
CA PRO A 156 13.11 -10.06 -36.73
C PRO A 156 14.33 -10.07 -37.67
N PRO A 157 15.56 -10.17 -37.13
CA PRO A 157 16.74 -10.24 -37.96
C PRO A 157 16.53 -11.35 -38.98
N ARG A 158 16.60 -10.98 -40.27
CA ARG A 158 16.46 -11.93 -41.37
C ARG A 158 17.52 -13.01 -41.11
N PRO A 159 17.18 -14.32 -41.13
CA PRO A 159 18.20 -15.36 -41.04
C PRO A 159 19.29 -15.05 -42.06
N PRO A 160 20.57 -15.37 -41.78
CA PRO A 160 21.64 -15.13 -42.72
C PRO A 160 21.36 -15.97 -43.97
N PHE A 161 20.67 -15.38 -44.94
CA PHE A 161 20.68 -15.88 -46.30
C PHE A 161 22.15 -15.85 -46.73
N PRO A 162 22.67 -16.89 -47.37
CA PRO A 162 24.00 -16.85 -47.94
C PRO A 162 23.97 -15.77 -49.03
N PHE A 163 24.45 -14.57 -48.69
CA PHE A 163 24.71 -13.56 -49.69
C PHE A 163 25.77 -14.14 -50.63
N PRO A 164 25.56 -14.10 -51.96
CA PRO A 164 26.64 -14.43 -52.88
C PRO A 164 27.86 -13.56 -52.55
N PRO A 165 29.09 -14.08 -52.69
CA PRO A 165 30.29 -13.32 -52.40
C PRO A 165 30.26 -12.00 -53.17
N LYS A 166 30.53 -10.90 -52.47
CA LYS A 166 30.61 -9.57 -53.11
C LYS A 166 31.64 -9.64 -54.24
N PRO A 167 31.35 -9.11 -55.44
CA PRO A 167 32.33 -9.04 -56.50
C PRO A 167 33.56 -8.24 -56.03
N PRO A 168 34.76 -8.53 -56.58
CA PRO A 168 35.96 -7.78 -56.27
C PRO A 168 35.72 -6.28 -56.48
N ARG A 169 36.13 -5.46 -55.52
CA ARG A 169 36.02 -4.01 -55.66
C ARG A 169 36.88 -3.59 -56.87
N PRO A 170 36.35 -2.86 -57.86
CA PRO A 170 37.17 -2.32 -58.94
C PRO A 170 38.26 -1.42 -58.34
N GLN A 171 39.45 -1.47 -58.92
CA GLN A 171 40.60 -0.70 -58.43
C GLN A 171 40.25 0.80 -58.44
N PRO A 172 40.56 1.55 -57.36
CA PRO A 172 40.35 2.99 -57.36
C PRO A 172 41.14 3.65 -58.48
N TRP A 173 40.51 4.58 -59.20
CA TRP A 173 41.21 5.47 -60.13
C TRP A 173 42.36 6.18 -59.39
N PRO A 174 43.53 6.38 -60.02
CA PRO A 174 44.64 7.10 -59.41
C PRO A 174 44.16 8.50 -59.00
N ARG A 175 44.44 8.88 -57.75
CA ARG A 175 44.07 10.21 -57.22
C ARG A 175 44.82 11.28 -58.02
N PRO A 176 44.15 12.35 -58.49
CA PRO A 176 44.84 13.49 -59.07
C PRO A 176 45.79 14.12 -58.03
N PRO A 177 46.93 14.68 -58.47
CA PRO A 177 47.88 15.33 -57.57
C PRO A 177 47.19 16.49 -56.81
N PHE A 178 47.50 16.61 -55.51
CA PHE A 178 46.96 17.68 -54.68
C PHE A 178 47.36 19.05 -55.26
N PRO A 179 46.42 20.00 -55.39
CA PRO A 179 46.79 21.38 -55.70
C PRO A 179 47.64 21.96 -54.56
N PHE A 180 48.69 22.69 -54.93
CA PHE A 180 49.61 23.33 -53.98
C PHE A 180 48.84 24.20 -52.97
N PRO A 181 49.26 24.23 -51.69
CA PRO A 181 48.63 25.08 -50.70
C PRO A 181 48.74 26.57 -51.10
N PRO A 182 47.70 27.39 -50.86
CA PRO A 182 47.75 28.81 -51.13
C PRO A 182 48.83 29.49 -50.26
N LYS A 183 49.52 30.48 -50.83
CA LYS A 183 50.53 31.28 -50.10
C LYS A 183 49.91 31.96 -48.87
N PRO A 184 50.61 32.03 -47.73
CA PRO A 184 50.13 32.76 -46.55
C PRO A 184 49.85 34.23 -46.88
N GLN A 185 48.70 34.75 -46.43
CA GLN A 185 48.38 36.17 -46.56
C GLN A 185 49.20 36.99 -45.54
N PRO A 186 49.67 38.20 -45.91
CA PRO A 186 50.32 39.11 -44.96
C PRO A 186 49.37 39.53 -43.85
N TRP A 187 49.89 39.59 -42.63
CA TRP A 187 49.14 40.03 -41.45
C TRP A 187 48.82 41.53 -41.54
N HIS A 188 47.54 41.91 -41.44
CA HIS A 188 47.11 43.30 -41.30
C HIS A 188 46.67 43.56 -39.86
N PRO A 189 47.22 44.58 -39.16
CA PRO A 189 46.79 44.92 -37.81
C PRO A 189 45.36 45.49 -37.81
N PRO A 190 44.57 45.24 -36.75
CA PRO A 190 43.20 45.72 -36.64
C PRO A 190 43.13 47.25 -36.46
N HIS A 191 42.16 47.88 -37.10
CA HIS A 191 41.88 49.31 -36.97
C HIS A 191 41.27 49.64 -35.59
N PRO A 192 41.58 50.82 -35.02
CA PRO A 192 41.03 51.25 -33.74
C PRO A 192 39.52 51.54 -33.84
N PRO A 193 38.75 51.32 -32.76
CA PRO A 193 37.31 51.56 -32.76
C PRO A 193 36.98 53.06 -32.80
N THR A 194 36.07 53.43 -33.69
CA THR A 194 35.43 54.75 -33.76
C THR A 194 34.46 54.93 -32.60
N MET A 195 34.62 55.97 -31.79
CA MET A 195 33.66 56.38 -30.77
C MET A 195 32.48 57.12 -31.42
N GLN A 196 31.25 56.64 -31.19
CA GLN A 196 30.00 57.40 -31.28
C GLN A 196 29.07 56.98 -30.15
#